data_AF-A0A0J6HET7-F1
#
_entry.id   AF-A0A0J6HET7-F1
#
_cell.length_a   1.000
_cell.length_b   1.000
_cell.length_c   1.000
_cell.angle_alpha   90.00
_cell.angle_beta   90.00
_cell.angle_gamma   90.00
#
_symmetry.space_group_name_H-M   'P 1'
#
loop_
_entity.id
_entity.type
_entity.pdbx_description
1 polymer ?
#
loop_
_entity_poly.entity_id
_entity_poly.type
_entity_poly.pdbx_seq_one_letter_code
_entity_poly.pdbx_strand_id
1 'polypeptide(L)'
;MSVGPITWIMISEIFPNHLRARAAGIATIFLWGANWAIGQFVPMTISGFGLAYTFWIFAVINVLCFLFVVTICPETKNKSLEEIEKLWVK
;
A
#
# COMPACT_ATOMS: atom_id res chain seq x y z
N MET A 1 -11.38 3.70 12.02
CA MET A 1 -11.04 4.45 10.80
C MET A 1 -10.69 3.44 9.73
N SER A 2 -11.50 3.32 8.67
CA SER A 2 -11.26 2.32 7.63
C SER A 2 -10.11 2.79 6.75
N VAL A 3 -9.00 2.03 6.73
CA VAL A 3 -7.80 2.38 5.95
C VAL A 3 -7.99 2.08 4.45
N GLY A 4 -8.97 1.23 4.12
CA GLY A 4 -9.24 0.77 2.75
C GLY A 4 -9.64 1.88 1.77
N PRO A 5 -10.58 2.79 2.09
CA PRO A 5 -10.93 3.90 1.20
C PRO A 5 -9.83 4.95 1.09
N ILE A 6 -9.03 5.13 2.15
CA ILE A 6 -8.01 6.17 2.24
C ILE A 6 -6.92 5.95 1.18
N THR A 7 -6.47 4.72 0.96
CA THR A 7 -5.44 4.42 -0.05
C THR A 7 -5.87 4.82 -1.46
N TRP A 8 -7.14 4.64 -1.81
CA TRP A 8 -7.66 5.02 -3.12
C TRP A 8 -7.84 6.53 -3.29
N ILE A 9 -8.24 7.21 -2.21
CA ILE A 9 -8.32 8.67 -2.17
C ILE A 9 -6.93 9.28 -2.33
N MET A 10 -5.94 8.79 -1.58
CA MET A 10 -4.54 9.24 -1.68
C MET A 10 -3.98 9.11 -3.10
N ILE A 11 -4.25 7.99 -3.80
CA ILE A 11 -3.83 7.83 -5.21
C ILE A 11 -4.50 8.90 -6.09
N SER A 12 -5.75 9.26 -5.82
CA SER A 12 -6.44 10.30 -6.57
C SER A 12 -5.89 11.72 -6.30
N GLU A 13 -5.34 11.95 -5.11
CA GLU A 13 -4.75 13.23 -4.68
C GLU A 13 -3.29 13.39 -5.12
N ILE A 14 -2.51 12.30 -5.14
CA ILE A 14 -1.08 12.33 -5.48
C ILE A 14 -0.85 12.42 -6.98
N PHE A 15 -1.66 11.74 -7.79
CA PHE A 15 -1.41 11.60 -9.23
C PHE A 15 -2.26 12.57 -10.07
N PRO A 16 -1.67 13.22 -11.09
CA PRO A 16 -2.42 14.11 -11.99
C PRO A 16 -3.48 13.33 -12.78
N ASN A 17 -4.55 14.02 -13.19
CA ASN A 17 -5.75 13.41 -13.79
C ASN A 17 -5.45 12.41 -14.93
N HIS A 18 -4.44 12.70 -15.75
CA HIS A 18 -4.07 11.86 -16.89
C HIS A 18 -3.30 10.57 -16.51
N LEU A 19 -2.68 10.51 -15.33
CA LEU A 19 -1.95 9.34 -14.82
C LEU A 19 -2.73 8.55 -13.76
N ARG A 20 -3.78 9.15 -13.18
CA ARG A 20 -4.58 8.53 -12.09
C ARG A 20 -5.08 7.13 -12.44
N ALA A 21 -5.61 6.93 -13.65
CA ALA A 21 -6.10 5.63 -14.09
C ALA A 21 -4.97 4.57 -14.16
N ARG A 22 -3.78 4.95 -14.62
CA ARG A 22 -2.61 4.06 -14.69
C ARG A 22 -2.09 3.73 -13.29
N ALA A 23 -1.96 4.73 -12.43
CA ALA A 23 -1.51 4.56 -11.05
C ALA A 23 -2.46 3.64 -10.25
N ALA A 24 -3.78 3.86 -10.38
CA ALA A 24 -4.79 3.00 -9.77
C ALA A 24 -4.73 1.56 -10.31
N GLY A 25 -4.52 1.38 -11.62
CA GLY A 25 -4.35 0.05 -12.22
C GLY A 25 -3.14 -0.70 -11.67
N ILE A 26 -1.99 -0.03 -11.58
CA ILE A 26 -0.77 -0.62 -10.99
C ILE A 26 -1.00 -0.99 -9.53
N ALA A 27 -1.56 -0.09 -8.72
CA ALA A 27 -1.89 -0.35 -7.32
C ALA A 27 -2.85 -1.55 -7.17
N THR A 28 -3.84 -1.65 -8.06
CA THR A 28 -4.78 -2.78 -8.10
C THR A 28 -4.06 -4.10 -8.37
N ILE A 29 -3.16 -4.14 -9.34
CA ILE A 29 -2.39 -5.37 -9.66
C ILE A 29 -1.56 -5.81 -8.46
N PHE A 30 -0.86 -4.89 -7.80
CA PHE A 30 -0.09 -5.21 -6.59
C PHE A 30 -0.99 -5.68 -5.43
N LEU A 31 -2.15 -5.05 -5.23
CA LEU A 31 -3.12 -5.45 -4.22
C LEU A 31 -3.62 -6.88 -4.46
N TRP A 32 -4.05 -7.18 -5.69
CA TRP A 32 -4.53 -8.52 -6.03
C TRP A 32 -3.42 -9.56 -6.01
N GLY A 33 -2.21 -9.20 -6.46
CA GLY A 33 -1.04 -10.08 -6.37
C GLY A 33 -0.67 -10.41 -4.92
N ALA A 34 -0.68 -9.42 -4.03
CA ALA A 34 -0.47 -9.63 -2.60
C ALA A 34 -1.58 -10.51 -1.99
N ASN A 35 -2.84 -10.30 -2.36
CA ASN A 35 -3.96 -11.11 -1.88
C ASN A 35 -3.81 -12.58 -2.35
N TRP A 36 -3.44 -12.80 -3.60
CA TRP A 36 -3.16 -14.14 -4.12
C TRP A 36 -1.99 -14.80 -3.38
N ALA A 37 -0.89 -14.07 -3.17
CA ALA A 37 0.26 -14.56 -2.43
C ALA A 37 -0.13 -14.97 -1.01
N ILE A 38 -0.85 -14.10 -0.27
CA ILE A 38 -1.35 -14.41 1.08
C ILE A 38 -2.23 -15.66 1.05
N GLY A 39 -3.14 -15.77 0.08
CA GLY A 39 -4.01 -16.94 -0.08
C GLY A 39 -3.25 -18.26 -0.26
N GLN A 40 -2.05 -18.25 -0.86
CA GLN A 40 -1.22 -19.44 -1.04
C GLN A 40 -0.25 -19.67 0.13
N PHE A 41 0.41 -18.61 0.61
CA PHE A 41 1.43 -18.71 1.66
C PHE A 41 0.83 -18.97 3.03
N VAL A 42 -0.37 -18.46 3.34
CA VAL A 42 -1.01 -18.65 4.65
C VAL A 42 -1.28 -20.14 4.94
N PRO A 43 -1.96 -20.91 4.07
CA PRO A 43 -2.18 -22.34 4.31
C PRO A 43 -0.87 -23.13 4.41
N MET A 44 0.12 -22.81 3.55
CA MET A 44 1.41 -23.48 3.53
C MET A 44 2.23 -23.21 4.81
N THR A 45 2.18 -21.99 5.35
CA THR A 45 2.94 -21.63 6.55
C THR A 45 2.26 -22.16 7.81
N ILE A 46 0.92 -22.18 7.85
CA ILE A 46 0.16 -22.75 8.97
C ILE A 46 0.39 -24.27 9.10
N SER A 47 0.42 -25.00 7.98
CA SER A 47 0.63 -26.45 8.01
C SER A 47 2.07 -26.86 8.34
N GLY A 48 3.05 -26.02 7.97
CA GLY A 48 4.47 -26.29 8.23
C GLY A 48 4.97 -25.79 9.61
N PHE A 49 4.82 -24.49 9.88
CA PHE A 49 5.44 -23.80 11.03
C PHE A 49 4.45 -23.48 12.15
N GLY A 50 3.15 -23.71 11.93
CA GLY A 50 2.09 -23.39 12.88
C GLY A 50 1.66 -21.91 12.85
N LEU A 51 0.56 -21.63 13.55
CA LEU A 51 -0.09 -20.31 13.55
C LEU A 51 0.83 -19.20 14.08
N ALA A 52 1.51 -19.43 15.21
CA ALA A 52 2.28 -18.39 15.89
C ALA A 52 3.40 -17.80 15.01
N TYR A 53 4.18 -18.65 14.33
CA TYR A 53 5.25 -18.19 13.43
C TYR A 53 4.70 -17.47 12.20
N THR A 54 3.58 -17.94 11.66
CA THR A 54 2.90 -17.29 10.53
C THR A 54 2.52 -15.84 10.89
N PHE A 55 1.92 -15.61 12.06
CA PHE A 55 1.57 -14.27 12.51
C PHE A 55 2.78 -13.37 12.78
N TRP A 56 3.89 -13.92 13.31
CA TRP A 56 5.12 -13.15 13.48
C TRP A 56 5.72 -12.67 12.15
N ILE A 57 5.70 -13.51 11.11
CA ILE A 57 6.14 -13.11 9.77
C ILE A 57 5.27 -11.96 9.24
N PHE A 58 3.95 -12.06 9.37
CA PHE A 58 3.05 -10.96 8.98
C PHE A 58 3.30 -9.69 9.79
N ALA A 59 3.57 -9.80 11.09
CA ALA A 59 3.88 -8.66 11.95
C ALA A 59 5.15 -7.94 11.47
N VAL A 60 6.23 -8.67 11.16
CA VAL A 60 7.48 -8.09 10.64
C VAL A 60 7.24 -7.40 9.30
N ILE A 61 6.53 -8.04 8.37
CA ILE A 61 6.18 -7.45 7.07
C ILE A 61 5.36 -6.17 7.27
N ASN A 62 4.42 -6.16 8.21
CA ASN A 62 3.59 -4.99 8.48
C ASN A 62 4.42 -3.82 9.05
N VAL A 63 5.37 -4.09 9.94
CA VAL A 63 6.30 -3.07 10.48
C VAL A 63 7.17 -2.48 9.37
N LEU A 64 7.72 -3.31 8.48
CA LEU A 64 8.50 -2.84 7.34
C LEU A 64 7.65 -1.98 6.39
N CYS A 65 6.40 -2.40 6.14
CA CYS A 65 5.46 -1.63 5.32
C CYS A 65 5.13 -0.28 5.98
N PHE A 66 4.91 -0.26 7.29
CA PHE A 66 4.68 0.97 8.04
C PHE A 66 5.86 1.95 7.93
N LEU A 67 7.09 1.46 8.12
CA LEU A 67 8.31 2.28 7.95
C LEU A 67 8.45 2.80 6.51
N PHE A 68 8.16 1.96 5.52
CA PHE A 68 8.15 2.37 4.12
C PHE A 68 7.14 3.49 3.86
N VAL A 69 5.91 3.35 4.34
CA VAL A 69 4.87 4.38 4.17
C VAL A 69 5.27 5.68 4.85
N VAL A 70 5.79 5.64 6.07
CA VAL A 70 6.19 6.86 6.82
C VAL A 70 7.38 7.58 6.17
N THR A 71 8.30 6.85 5.54
CA THR A 71 9.52 7.44 4.96
C THR A 71 9.36 7.88 3.51
N ILE A 72 8.58 7.15 2.71
CA ILE A 72 8.49 7.35 1.25
C ILE A 72 7.18 7.99 0.83
N CYS A 73 6.07 7.78 1.57
CA CYS A 73 4.81 8.38 1.21
C CYS A 73 4.78 9.84 1.73
N PRO A 74 4.80 10.86 0.84
CA PRO A 74 4.69 12.23 1.29
C PRO A 74 3.33 12.46 1.93
N GLU A 75 3.31 13.09 3.11
CA GLU A 75 2.07 13.48 3.78
C GLU A 75 1.31 14.47 2.89
N THR A 76 0.20 14.02 2.28
CA THR A 76 -0.69 14.86 1.45
C THR A 76 -1.66 15.69 2.29
N LYS A 77 -1.75 15.38 3.58
CA LYS A 77 -2.70 16.01 4.50
C LYS A 77 -2.38 17.50 4.66
N ASN A 78 -3.38 18.35 4.40
CA ASN A 78 -3.30 19.82 4.43
C ASN A 78 -2.45 20.49 3.34
N LYS A 79 -2.12 19.79 2.23
CA LYS A 79 -1.49 20.41 1.06
C LYS A 79 -2.48 20.60 -0.07
N SER A 80 -2.35 21.68 -0.83
CA SER A 80 -3.17 21.86 -2.04
C SER A 80 -2.69 20.91 -3.14
N LEU A 81 -3.61 20.50 -4.02
CA LEU A 81 -3.29 19.66 -5.18
C LEU A 81 -2.15 20.26 -6.03
N GLU A 82 -2.06 21.59 -6.12
CA GLU A 82 -1.02 22.32 -6.86
C GLU A 82 0.37 22.24 -6.18
N GLU A 83 0.43 22.19 -4.85
CA GLU A 83 1.70 21.99 -4.12
C GLU A 83 2.21 20.56 -4.26
N ILE A 84 1.31 19.58 -4.34
CA ILE A 84 1.64 18.17 -4.58
C ILE A 84 2.16 18.01 -6.02
N GLU A 85 1.54 18.64 -7.00
CA GLU A 85 2.00 18.60 -8.40
C GLU A 85 3.41 19.20 -8.55
N LYS A 86 3.72 20.30 -7.85
CA LYS A 86 5.07 20.89 -7.81
C LYS A 86 6.13 20.01 -7.16
N LEU A 87 5.76 19.09 -6.26
CA LEU A 87 6.70 18.13 -5.65
C LEU A 87 7.22 17.08 -6.66
N TRP A 88 6.45 16.78 -7.71
CA TRP A 88 6.79 15.78 -8.73
C TRP A 88 7.46 16.36 -9.99
N VAL A 89 7.37 17.68 -10.21
CA VAL A 89 7.87 18.38 -11.43
C VAL A 89 9.33 18.88 -11.24
N LYS A 90 10.10 18.32 -10.32
CA LYS A 90 11.51 18.70 -10.14
C LYS A 90 12.44 17.95 -11.09
#